data_AF-A0AAU9RHX4-F1
#
_entry.id   AF-A0AAU9RHX4-F1
#
_cell.length_a   1.000
_cell.length_b   1.000
_cell.length_c   1.000
_cell.angle_alpha   90.00
_cell.angle_beta   90.00
_cell.angle_gamma   90.00
#
_symmetry.space_group_name_H-M   'P 1'
#
loop_
_entity.id
_entity.type
_entity.pdbx_description
1 polymer ?
#
loop_
_entity_poly.entity_id
_entity_poly.type
_entity_poly.pdbx_seq_one_letter_code
_entity_poly.pdbx_strand_id
1 'polypeptide(L)'
;MDSSLKAKAEKWALKVGFERDQDQKVHIKTNQDAYICPQGIQVTSNESLKVGKAVYSQLLHLWDKAPRNLTNFTTHIFFVIDSMNSSSFADGLAFFLAPVGGNLNGGGAMGLPTSSFLAVEFDTFQNSWDPQNINPVTHVGVNINSLTSSVTAVWYNDIPHGIENEAWISYDSGSKNLSVIFTGFRNNTRVERSLHLLVDLSYLPEWVEFGFSTATGSGFEKNNV
;
A
#
# COMPACT_ATOMS: atom_id res chain seq x y z
N MET A 1 51.31 0.19 -13.40
CA MET A 1 50.18 0.95 -12.81
C MET A 1 49.14 1.10 -13.91
N ASP A 2 48.10 0.28 -13.87
CA ASP A 2 46.73 0.79 -13.97
C ASP A 2 45.80 -0.33 -13.51
N SER A 3 45.30 -0.17 -12.30
CA SER A 3 44.42 -1.09 -11.61
C SER A 3 43.12 -0.36 -11.35
N SER A 4 42.03 -0.95 -11.85
CA SER A 4 40.70 -0.90 -11.27
C SER A 4 40.03 0.47 -11.12
N LEU A 5 39.23 0.84 -12.13
CA LEU A 5 37.93 1.50 -11.91
C LEU A 5 36.88 0.84 -12.82
N LYS A 6 36.74 -0.48 -12.69
CA LYS A 6 35.44 -1.13 -12.96
C LYS A 6 34.58 -0.83 -11.75
N ALA A 7 33.66 0.12 -11.90
CA ALA A 7 32.65 0.41 -10.89
C ALA A 7 31.99 -0.90 -10.45
N LYS A 8 32.22 -1.27 -9.19
CA LYS A 8 31.54 -2.39 -8.55
C LYS A 8 30.05 -2.09 -8.60
N ALA A 9 29.28 -3.08 -9.02
CA ALA A 9 27.83 -3.07 -8.92
C ALA A 9 27.42 -2.80 -7.46
N GLU A 10 26.99 -1.57 -7.18
CA GLU A 10 26.27 -1.25 -5.96
C GLU A 10 24.86 -1.81 -6.11
N LYS A 11 24.52 -2.70 -5.18
CA LYS A 11 23.21 -3.28 -4.95
C LYS A 11 22.22 -2.14 -4.76
N TRP A 12 21.40 -1.83 -5.76
CA TRP A 12 20.33 -0.84 -5.64
C TRP A 12 19.26 -1.37 -4.68
N ALA A 13 19.35 -1.00 -3.40
CA ALA A 13 18.18 -0.95 -2.53
C ALA A 13 17.52 0.40 -2.81
N LEU A 14 16.39 0.40 -3.51
CA LEU A 14 15.61 1.64 -3.67
C LEU A 14 14.86 1.87 -2.36
N LYS A 15 15.23 2.93 -1.64
CA LYS A 15 14.38 3.49 -0.58
C LYS A 15 13.28 4.28 -1.28
N VAL A 16 12.09 3.69 -1.36
CA VAL A 16 10.91 4.35 -1.88
C VAL A 16 10.25 5.07 -0.72
N GLY A 17 10.65 6.33 -0.51
CA GLY A 17 10.14 7.14 0.59
C GLY A 17 8.89 7.91 0.19
N PHE A 18 7.87 7.85 1.04
CA PHE A 18 6.93 8.94 1.27
C PHE A 18 7.30 9.54 2.63
N GLU A 19 8.45 10.21 2.70
CA GLU A 19 8.87 10.90 3.91
C GLU A 19 8.08 12.21 4.01
N ARG A 20 7.90 12.76 5.23
CA ARG A 20 7.23 14.06 5.47
C ARG A 20 8.03 15.26 4.93
N ASP A 21 8.82 15.06 3.88
CA ASP A 21 9.61 16.09 3.25
C ASP A 21 8.78 16.80 2.18
N GLN A 22 8.74 18.13 2.23
CA GLN A 22 7.94 18.93 1.30
C GLN A 22 8.43 18.77 -0.15
N ASP A 23 9.69 18.38 -0.33
CA ASP A 23 10.34 18.19 -1.63
C ASP A 23 9.86 16.92 -2.36
N GLN A 24 9.29 15.92 -1.67
CA GLN A 24 8.77 14.70 -2.31
C GLN A 24 7.39 14.88 -2.98
N LYS A 25 6.64 15.93 -2.62
CA LYS A 25 5.33 16.24 -3.24
C LYS A 25 5.44 16.51 -4.74
N VAL A 26 6.61 16.94 -5.22
CA VAL A 26 6.89 17.24 -6.64
C VAL A 26 6.86 15.98 -7.52
N HIS A 27 6.96 14.80 -6.91
CA HIS A 27 7.01 13.53 -7.62
C HIS A 27 5.76 12.67 -7.48
N ILE A 28 4.63 13.22 -7.00
CA ILE A 28 3.36 12.47 -6.90
C ILE A 28 2.36 12.97 -7.94
N LYS A 29 1.69 12.02 -8.61
CA LYS A 29 0.55 12.28 -9.50
C LYS A 29 -0.71 11.75 -8.83
N THR A 30 -1.74 12.57 -8.74
CA THR A 30 -3.04 12.15 -8.22
C THR A 30 -4.04 11.92 -9.35
N ASN A 31 -4.94 10.98 -9.13
CA ASN A 31 -6.00 10.58 -10.05
C ASN A 31 -7.34 10.52 -9.29
N GLN A 32 -8.42 10.84 -10.00
CA GLN A 32 -9.79 10.87 -9.46
C GLN A 32 -9.91 11.76 -8.22
N ASP A 33 -10.47 11.27 -7.10
CA ASP A 33 -10.75 12.07 -5.91
C ASP A 33 -9.49 12.38 -5.07
N ALA A 34 -8.32 11.87 -5.46
CA ALA A 34 -7.09 12.12 -4.72
C ALA A 34 -6.53 13.53 -4.97
N TYR A 35 -6.06 14.18 -3.91
CA TYR A 35 -5.42 15.49 -3.97
C TYR A 35 -4.34 15.66 -2.91
N ILE A 36 -3.40 16.56 -3.16
CA ILE A 36 -2.33 16.90 -2.22
C ILE A 36 -2.77 18.10 -1.37
N CYS A 37 -2.59 18.01 -0.06
CA CYS A 37 -2.88 19.07 0.89
C CYS A 37 -1.66 19.34 1.80
N PRO A 38 -1.68 20.36 2.68
CA PRO A 38 -0.60 20.60 3.62
C PRO A 38 -0.32 19.38 4.52
N GLN A 39 -1.36 18.62 4.88
CA GLN A 39 -1.28 17.47 5.79
C GLN A 39 -0.73 16.19 5.15
N GLY A 40 -0.67 16.10 3.81
CA GLY A 40 -0.23 14.90 3.12
C GLY A 40 -0.93 14.72 1.77
N ILE A 41 -1.07 13.47 1.36
CA ILE A 41 -1.86 13.03 0.22
C ILE A 41 -3.23 12.61 0.77
N GLN A 42 -4.26 13.38 0.45
CA GLN A 42 -5.63 12.94 0.66
C GLN A 42 -6.01 12.02 -0.50
N VAL A 43 -6.13 10.72 -0.24
CA VAL A 43 -6.44 9.77 -1.32
C VAL A 43 -7.96 9.73 -1.55
N THR A 44 -8.79 9.68 -0.50
CA THR A 44 -10.25 9.88 -0.56
C THR A 44 -10.74 10.76 0.59
N SER A 45 -11.79 11.56 0.35
CA SER A 45 -12.53 12.29 1.39
C SER A 45 -13.49 11.37 2.15
N ASN A 46 -14.00 11.82 3.30
CA ASN A 46 -15.06 11.12 4.05
C ASN A 46 -16.43 11.28 3.36
N GLU A 47 -16.54 10.81 2.13
CA GLU A 47 -17.73 10.90 1.29
C GLU A 47 -17.95 9.54 0.62
N SER A 48 -19.22 9.20 0.34
CA SER A 48 -19.58 7.94 -0.31
C SER A 48 -19.16 7.90 -1.78
N LEU A 49 -18.88 6.69 -2.29
CA LEU A 49 -18.64 6.41 -3.71
C LEU A 49 -17.44 7.19 -4.31
N LYS A 50 -16.39 7.34 -3.52
CA LYS A 50 -15.13 7.97 -3.93
C LYS A 50 -14.13 6.92 -4.35
N VAL A 51 -13.28 7.28 -5.30
CA VAL A 51 -12.13 6.46 -5.68
C VAL A 51 -10.95 7.38 -5.86
N GLY A 52 -9.84 7.04 -5.22
CA GLY A 52 -8.65 7.86 -5.22
C GLY A 52 -7.41 7.06 -5.45
N LYS A 53 -6.48 7.63 -6.20
CA LYS A 53 -5.18 7.02 -6.44
C LYS A 53 -4.10 8.08 -6.50
N ALA A 54 -3.00 7.84 -5.81
CA ALA A 54 -1.83 8.70 -5.81
C ALA A 54 -0.59 7.84 -6.12
N VAL A 55 0.08 8.13 -7.22
CA VAL A 55 1.21 7.34 -7.71
C VAL A 55 2.48 8.16 -7.75
N TYR A 56 3.61 7.49 -7.54
CA TYR A 56 4.91 8.11 -7.81
C TYR A 56 5.06 8.36 -9.31
N SER A 57 5.65 9.49 -9.65
CA SER A 57 5.72 10.02 -11.01
C SER A 57 6.63 9.20 -11.93
N GLN A 58 7.60 8.49 -11.34
CA GLN A 58 8.51 7.57 -12.03
C GLN A 58 8.11 6.12 -11.76
N LEU A 59 8.23 5.27 -12.78
CA LEU A 59 7.97 3.85 -12.64
C LEU A 59 9.11 3.17 -11.85
N LEU A 60 8.75 2.15 -11.09
CA LEU A 60 9.71 1.27 -10.44
C LEU A 60 10.18 0.21 -11.45
N HIS A 61 11.49 0.15 -11.68
CA HIS A 61 12.11 -0.96 -12.38
C HIS A 61 12.21 -2.17 -11.45
N LEU A 62 11.25 -3.07 -11.55
CA LEU A 62 11.05 -4.18 -10.61
C LEU A 62 11.98 -5.36 -10.89
N TRP A 63 12.30 -5.63 -12.15
CA TRP A 63 13.24 -6.67 -12.54
C TRP A 63 13.78 -6.47 -13.96
N ASP A 64 14.97 -7.01 -14.24
CA ASP A 64 15.58 -7.02 -15.58
C ASP A 64 15.24 -8.30 -16.35
N LYS A 65 14.86 -8.25 -17.63
CA LYS A 65 14.60 -9.46 -18.45
C LYS A 65 15.75 -10.47 -18.52
N ALA A 66 16.99 -10.00 -18.50
CA ALA A 66 18.18 -10.84 -18.49
C ALA A 66 19.29 -10.14 -17.69
N PRO A 67 19.77 -10.72 -16.57
CA PRO A 67 19.60 -12.11 -16.11
C PRO A 67 18.41 -12.40 -15.16
N ARG A 68 17.23 -11.76 -15.29
CA ARG A 68 16.06 -11.94 -14.38
C ARG A 68 16.35 -11.58 -12.93
N ASN A 69 17.03 -10.45 -12.74
CA ASN A 69 17.32 -9.90 -11.43
C ASN A 69 16.12 -9.09 -10.93
N LEU A 70 15.59 -9.44 -9.77
CA LEU A 70 14.56 -8.68 -9.08
C LEU A 70 15.18 -7.60 -8.17
N THR A 71 14.55 -6.44 -8.11
CA THR A 71 14.97 -5.30 -7.29
C THR A 71 14.48 -5.45 -5.84
N ASN A 72 15.34 -5.15 -4.88
CA ASN A 72 14.94 -4.97 -3.48
C ASN A 72 14.26 -3.61 -3.31
N PHE A 73 13.18 -3.55 -2.55
CA PHE A 73 12.59 -2.26 -2.17
C PHE A 73 12.19 -2.26 -0.70
N THR A 74 12.20 -1.06 -0.12
CA THR A 74 11.59 -0.80 1.18
C THR A 74 10.84 0.52 1.09
N THR A 75 9.65 0.56 1.65
CA THR A 75 8.89 1.77 1.90
C THR A 75 8.41 1.82 3.35
N HIS A 76 8.32 3.04 3.88
CA HIS A 76 7.79 3.33 5.20
C HIS A 76 6.72 4.40 5.00
N ILE A 77 5.52 4.10 5.48
CA ILE A 77 4.34 4.94 5.29
C ILE A 77 3.78 5.32 6.66
N PHE A 78 3.34 6.58 6.77
CA PHE A 78 2.49 7.08 7.84
C PHE A 78 1.10 7.27 7.23
N PHE A 79 0.05 6.88 7.92
CA PHE A 79 -1.30 7.06 7.38
C PHE A 79 -2.32 7.24 8.49
N VAL A 80 -3.41 7.92 8.14
CA VAL A 80 -4.58 8.14 8.99
C VAL A 80 -5.81 7.74 8.20
N ILE A 81 -6.59 6.84 8.78
CA ILE A 81 -7.94 6.51 8.32
C ILE A 81 -8.91 7.01 9.40
N ASP A 82 -9.80 7.92 9.03
CA ASP A 82 -10.67 8.65 9.96
C ASP A 82 -12.13 8.68 9.46
N SER A 83 -13.03 8.04 10.20
CA SER A 83 -14.47 8.04 9.90
C SER A 83 -15.23 9.16 10.60
N MET A 84 -14.52 10.08 11.26
CA MET A 84 -15.06 11.24 11.97
C MET A 84 -16.13 10.87 13.02
N ASN A 85 -15.75 9.99 13.94
CA ASN A 85 -16.58 9.42 15.01
C ASN A 85 -17.71 8.48 14.54
N SER A 86 -17.75 8.10 13.25
CA SER A 86 -18.70 7.10 12.77
C SER A 86 -18.23 5.69 13.12
N SER A 87 -19.12 4.85 13.65
CA SER A 87 -18.86 3.41 13.81
C SER A 87 -19.16 2.61 12.54
N SER A 88 -19.66 3.26 11.47
CA SER A 88 -19.86 2.68 10.15
C SER A 88 -18.88 3.34 9.19
N PHE A 89 -17.89 2.56 8.77
CA PHE A 89 -16.76 3.02 7.97
C PHE A 89 -16.34 1.92 6.99
N ALA A 90 -15.78 2.33 5.85
CA ALA A 90 -15.32 1.48 4.76
C ALA A 90 -14.56 2.36 3.73
N ASP A 91 -13.74 1.81 2.82
CA ASP A 91 -13.41 0.38 2.65
C ASP A 91 -11.92 0.08 2.90
N GLY A 92 -11.09 1.09 3.21
CA GLY A 92 -9.67 0.91 3.52
C GLY A 92 -8.70 1.62 2.57
N LEU A 93 -7.42 1.28 2.75
CA LEU A 93 -6.26 1.86 2.04
C LEU A 93 -5.35 0.75 1.54
N ALA A 94 -4.83 0.88 0.32
CA ALA A 94 -3.85 -0.05 -0.24
C ALA A 94 -2.58 0.66 -0.73
N PHE A 95 -1.41 0.14 -0.35
CA PHE A 95 -0.16 0.37 -1.09
C PHE A 95 -0.04 -0.69 -2.18
N PHE A 96 0.27 -0.31 -3.41
CA PHE A 96 0.22 -1.25 -4.53
C PHE A 96 1.38 -1.11 -5.51
N LEU A 97 1.65 -2.19 -6.26
CA LEU A 97 2.47 -2.24 -7.47
C LEU A 97 1.61 -2.82 -8.60
N ALA A 98 1.52 -2.14 -9.75
CA ALA A 98 0.71 -2.60 -10.88
C ALA A 98 1.26 -2.11 -12.23
N PRO A 99 0.82 -2.70 -13.37
CA PRO A 99 0.98 -2.11 -14.68
C PRO A 99 0.32 -0.73 -14.75
N VAL A 100 0.93 0.16 -15.54
CA VAL A 100 0.39 1.51 -15.78
C VAL A 100 -0.98 1.43 -16.43
N GLY A 101 -1.92 2.24 -15.94
CA GLY A 101 -3.23 2.42 -16.58
C GLY A 101 -4.27 1.35 -16.24
N GLY A 102 -4.08 0.61 -15.14
CA GLY A 102 -5.13 -0.27 -14.61
C GLY A 102 -6.42 0.48 -14.26
N ASN A 103 -7.58 -0.16 -14.49
CA ASN A 103 -8.89 0.37 -14.11
C ASN A 103 -9.00 0.54 -12.59
N LEU A 104 -9.72 1.58 -12.16
CA LEU A 104 -9.98 1.87 -10.75
C LEU A 104 -11.39 1.38 -10.37
N ASN A 105 -11.49 0.49 -9.39
CA ASN A 105 -12.75 -0.09 -8.94
C ASN A 105 -13.15 0.50 -7.57
N GLY A 106 -14.41 0.86 -7.39
CA GLY A 106 -14.92 1.44 -6.14
C GLY A 106 -15.22 0.43 -5.02
N GLY A 107 -15.59 0.94 -3.84
CA GLY A 107 -15.94 0.14 -2.66
C GLY A 107 -14.79 -0.75 -2.17
N GLY A 108 -15.12 -1.96 -1.70
CA GLY A 108 -14.16 -2.98 -1.21
C GLY A 108 -13.03 -3.38 -2.16
N ALA A 109 -13.04 -2.93 -3.42
CA ALA A 109 -11.89 -3.10 -4.31
C ALA A 109 -10.78 -2.05 -4.10
N MET A 110 -11.00 -1.04 -3.24
CA MET A 110 -10.02 -0.01 -2.84
C MET A 110 -9.31 0.70 -4.00
N GLY A 111 -9.97 0.88 -5.14
CA GLY A 111 -9.39 1.48 -6.35
C GLY A 111 -8.39 0.58 -7.09
N LEU A 112 -8.20 -0.67 -6.65
CA LEU A 112 -7.29 -1.64 -7.27
C LEU A 112 -7.89 -2.21 -8.57
N PRO A 113 -7.03 -2.63 -9.53
CA PRO A 113 -7.49 -3.37 -10.70
C PRO A 113 -7.95 -4.79 -10.30
N THR A 114 -8.69 -5.46 -11.18
CA THR A 114 -9.19 -6.83 -10.92
C THR A 114 -8.13 -7.92 -11.07
N SER A 115 -6.97 -7.59 -11.66
CA SER A 115 -5.87 -8.54 -11.91
C SER A 115 -4.56 -7.78 -12.13
N SER A 116 -3.45 -8.52 -12.16
CA SER A 116 -2.11 -7.99 -12.45
C SER A 116 -1.67 -6.92 -11.47
N PHE A 117 -1.66 -7.23 -10.17
CA PHE A 117 -1.18 -6.32 -9.13
C PHE A 117 -0.65 -7.10 -7.92
N LEU A 118 0.24 -6.44 -7.19
CA LEU A 118 0.53 -6.71 -5.79
C LEU A 118 -0.07 -5.56 -4.97
N ALA A 119 -0.74 -5.86 -3.87
CA ALA A 119 -1.11 -4.85 -2.89
C ALA A 119 -0.85 -5.31 -1.45
N VAL A 120 -0.58 -4.33 -0.58
CA VAL A 120 -0.70 -4.45 0.87
C VAL A 120 -1.92 -3.61 1.26
N GLU A 121 -2.99 -4.27 1.67
CA GLU A 121 -4.25 -3.62 2.07
C GLU A 121 -4.32 -3.43 3.59
N PHE A 122 -4.94 -2.32 3.99
CA PHE A 122 -5.40 -2.01 5.34
C PHE A 122 -6.91 -1.92 5.26
N ASP A 123 -7.56 -3.08 5.42
CA ASP A 123 -8.98 -3.26 5.18
C ASP A 123 -9.79 -2.95 6.45
N THR A 124 -10.75 -2.05 6.30
CA THR A 124 -11.65 -1.58 7.35
C THR A 124 -13.04 -2.20 7.28
N PHE A 125 -13.37 -2.95 6.22
CA PHE A 125 -14.71 -3.48 5.98
C PHE A 125 -14.70 -4.93 5.49
N GLN A 126 -15.40 -5.81 6.21
CA GLN A 126 -15.46 -7.23 5.85
C GLN A 126 -16.46 -7.51 4.71
N ASN A 127 -15.95 -7.64 3.48
CA ASN A 127 -16.64 -8.22 2.34
C ASN A 127 -16.66 -9.76 2.39
N SER A 128 -17.33 -10.37 1.41
CA SER A 128 -17.50 -11.84 1.35
C SER A 128 -16.22 -12.60 1.03
N TRP A 129 -15.22 -11.92 0.46
CA TRP A 129 -13.92 -12.51 0.13
C TRP A 129 -12.89 -12.38 1.26
N ASP A 130 -13.22 -11.65 2.33
CA ASP A 130 -12.32 -11.39 3.44
C ASP A 130 -12.36 -12.51 4.48
N PRO A 131 -11.38 -12.57 5.41
CA PRO A 131 -11.38 -13.56 6.46
C PRO A 131 -12.64 -13.47 7.32
N GLN A 132 -13.45 -14.54 7.34
CA GLN A 132 -14.72 -14.56 8.06
C GLN A 132 -14.57 -14.90 9.56
N ASN A 133 -13.43 -15.46 9.96
CA ASN A 133 -13.21 -16.01 11.31
C ASN A 133 -12.14 -15.23 12.11
N ILE A 134 -12.18 -13.90 12.03
CA ILE A 134 -11.25 -13.00 12.74
C ILE A 134 -12.01 -11.96 13.56
N ASN A 135 -11.40 -11.47 14.66
CA ASN A 135 -11.96 -10.42 15.50
C ASN A 135 -10.83 -9.52 16.06
N PRO A 136 -10.86 -8.18 15.85
CA PRO A 136 -11.81 -7.46 14.98
C PRO A 136 -11.77 -7.94 13.53
N VAL A 137 -12.81 -7.58 12.77
CA VAL A 137 -12.95 -7.97 11.35
C VAL A 137 -12.00 -7.23 10.42
N THR A 138 -11.42 -6.12 10.89
CA THR A 138 -10.42 -5.33 10.18
C THR A 138 -9.08 -6.07 10.13
N HIS A 139 -8.40 -5.97 9.00
CA HIS A 139 -7.19 -6.75 8.76
C HIS A 139 -6.19 -6.02 7.87
N VAL A 140 -4.93 -6.43 7.97
CA VAL A 140 -3.91 -6.13 6.97
C VAL A 140 -3.70 -7.38 6.13
N GLY A 141 -3.62 -7.19 4.81
CA GLY A 141 -3.56 -8.27 3.84
C GLY A 141 -2.48 -8.07 2.78
N VAL A 142 -2.06 -9.15 2.13
CA VAL A 142 -1.24 -9.11 0.91
C VAL A 142 -2.01 -9.75 -0.22
N ASN A 143 -2.36 -8.96 -1.22
CA ASN A 143 -3.17 -9.34 -2.37
C ASN A 143 -2.29 -9.61 -3.59
N ILE A 144 -2.52 -10.74 -4.27
CA ILE A 144 -1.79 -11.13 -5.49
C ILE A 144 -2.82 -11.40 -6.60
N ASN A 145 -2.93 -10.48 -7.56
CA ASN A 145 -3.84 -10.59 -8.71
C ASN A 145 -5.31 -10.90 -8.36
N SER A 146 -5.74 -10.62 -7.12
CA SER A 146 -7.04 -10.95 -6.57
C SER A 146 -7.32 -10.05 -5.37
N LEU A 147 -8.58 -9.67 -5.13
CA LEU A 147 -8.98 -8.96 -3.90
C LEU A 147 -8.91 -9.87 -2.67
N THR A 148 -9.04 -11.19 -2.83
CA THR A 148 -8.79 -12.11 -1.71
C THR A 148 -7.30 -12.13 -1.35
N SER A 149 -7.00 -11.70 -0.14
CA SER A 149 -5.64 -11.74 0.41
C SER A 149 -5.04 -13.14 0.45
N SER A 150 -3.77 -13.27 0.05
CA SER A 150 -2.98 -14.50 0.13
C SER A 150 -2.51 -14.80 1.56
N VAL A 151 -2.23 -13.74 2.33
CA VAL A 151 -1.96 -13.80 3.77
C VAL A 151 -2.62 -12.61 4.44
N THR A 152 -3.12 -12.79 5.66
CA THR A 152 -3.76 -11.73 6.44
C THR A 152 -3.32 -11.76 7.89
N ALA A 153 -3.34 -10.61 8.55
CA ALA A 153 -3.22 -10.50 9.99
C ALA A 153 -4.29 -9.55 10.54
N VAL A 154 -4.86 -9.88 11.70
CA VAL A 154 -5.80 -9.00 12.42
C VAL A 154 -5.15 -7.64 12.63
N TRP A 155 -5.88 -6.59 12.27
CA TRP A 155 -5.48 -5.22 12.47
C TRP A 155 -6.34 -4.57 13.55
N TYR A 156 -5.71 -4.27 14.68
CA TYR A 156 -6.34 -3.47 15.71
C TYR A 156 -6.22 -1.99 15.32
N ASN A 157 -7.31 -1.26 15.27
CA ASN A 157 -7.33 0.14 14.86
C ASN A 157 -8.35 0.93 15.69
N ASP A 158 -8.36 2.24 15.45
CA ASP A 158 -9.35 3.16 15.99
C ASP A 158 -9.76 4.17 14.91
N ILE A 159 -10.39 3.64 13.85
CA ILE A 159 -10.86 4.41 12.69
C ILE A 159 -11.76 5.59 13.11
N PRO A 160 -12.70 5.44 14.06
CA PRO A 160 -13.53 6.58 14.50
C PRO A 160 -12.77 7.79 15.01
N HIS A 161 -11.57 7.59 15.56
CA HIS A 161 -10.77 8.67 16.16
C HIS A 161 -9.55 9.07 15.30
N GLY A 162 -9.37 8.47 14.12
CA GLY A 162 -8.33 8.90 13.17
C GLY A 162 -6.91 8.81 13.72
N ILE A 163 -6.57 7.74 14.44
CA ILE A 163 -5.22 7.57 15.01
C ILE A 163 -4.20 7.29 13.89
N GLU A 164 -3.06 7.97 13.94
CA GLU A 164 -1.94 7.76 13.01
C GLU A 164 -1.34 6.36 13.17
N ASN A 165 -1.18 5.66 12.04
CA ASN A 165 -0.55 4.35 11.95
C ASN A 165 0.69 4.42 11.06
N GLU A 166 1.59 3.46 11.24
CA GLU A 166 2.78 3.30 10.42
C GLU A 166 2.81 1.90 9.82
N ALA A 167 3.43 1.77 8.65
CA ALA A 167 3.80 0.48 8.11
C ALA A 167 5.14 0.51 7.37
N TRP A 168 5.92 -0.56 7.55
CA TRP A 168 7.17 -0.84 6.84
C TRP A 168 6.94 -2.02 5.92
N ILE A 169 7.03 -1.78 4.62
CA ILE A 169 6.87 -2.80 3.58
C ILE A 169 8.23 -2.99 2.92
N SER A 170 8.77 -4.19 2.98
CA SER A 170 10.06 -4.52 2.38
C SER A 170 9.99 -5.79 1.57
N TYR A 171 10.70 -5.80 0.44
CA TYR A 171 10.87 -6.97 -0.40
C TYR A 171 12.34 -7.29 -0.55
N ASP A 172 12.72 -8.49 -0.08
CA ASP A 172 14.04 -9.07 -0.30
C ASP A 172 13.97 -10.01 -1.51
N SER A 173 14.61 -9.62 -2.60
CA SER A 173 14.58 -10.34 -3.87
C SER A 173 15.39 -11.63 -3.86
N GLY A 174 16.37 -11.76 -2.97
CA GLY A 174 17.18 -12.97 -2.82
C GLY A 174 16.40 -14.13 -2.21
N SER A 175 15.56 -13.82 -1.22
CA SER A 175 14.64 -14.76 -0.56
C SER A 175 13.22 -14.73 -1.12
N LYS A 176 12.92 -13.78 -2.03
CA LYS A 176 11.57 -13.49 -2.56
C LYS A 176 10.56 -13.20 -1.44
N ASN A 177 11.01 -12.57 -0.37
CA ASN A 177 10.22 -12.37 0.83
C ASN A 177 9.68 -10.94 0.88
N LEU A 178 8.36 -10.79 0.76
CA LEU A 178 7.65 -9.56 1.07
C LEU A 178 7.28 -9.57 2.55
N SER A 179 7.84 -8.65 3.33
CA SER A 179 7.57 -8.47 4.75
C SER A 179 6.81 -7.17 4.98
N VAL A 180 5.78 -7.23 5.81
CA VAL A 180 5.01 -6.07 6.26
C VAL A 180 5.03 -6.04 7.77
N ILE A 181 5.55 -4.96 8.34
CA ILE A 181 5.41 -4.62 9.76
C ILE A 181 4.47 -3.43 9.83
N PHE A 182 3.48 -3.45 10.70
CA PHE A 182 2.50 -2.39 10.79
C PHE A 182 2.05 -2.17 12.22
N THR A 183 1.64 -0.94 12.49
CA THR A 183 1.12 -0.59 13.81
C THR A 183 -0.40 -0.56 13.81
N GLY A 184 -0.93 -0.68 15.01
CA GLY A 184 -2.34 -0.58 15.30
C GLY A 184 -2.56 -0.02 16.70
N PHE A 185 -3.82 0.01 17.12
CA PHE A 185 -4.22 0.55 18.40
C PHE A 185 -5.20 -0.38 19.11
N ARG A 186 -4.90 -0.76 20.35
CA ARG A 186 -5.74 -1.65 21.16
C ARG A 186 -5.67 -1.25 22.62
N ASN A 187 -6.82 -1.09 23.28
CA ASN A 187 -6.90 -0.72 24.70
C ASN A 187 -6.04 0.51 25.03
N ASN A 188 -6.19 1.57 24.26
CA ASN A 188 -5.45 2.83 24.41
C ASN A 188 -3.92 2.70 24.29
N THR A 189 -3.44 1.60 23.70
CA THR A 189 -2.02 1.30 23.55
C THR A 189 -1.70 0.98 22.09
N ARG A 190 -0.59 1.55 21.61
CA ARG A 190 -0.05 1.21 20.30
C ARG A 190 0.46 -0.23 20.31
N VAL A 191 0.08 -1.00 19.30
CA VAL A 191 0.53 -2.39 19.10
C VAL A 191 1.22 -2.52 17.76
N GLU A 192 2.15 -3.46 17.65
CA GLU A 192 2.81 -3.80 16.40
C GLU A 192 2.45 -5.23 15.99
N ARG A 193 2.28 -5.45 14.70
CA ARG A 193 2.01 -6.74 14.08
C ARG A 193 2.83 -6.86 12.81
N SER A 194 2.94 -8.09 12.31
CA SER A 194 3.63 -8.35 11.06
C SER A 194 3.01 -9.52 10.31
N LEU A 195 3.25 -9.53 9.00
CA LEU A 195 2.98 -10.64 8.11
C LEU A 195 4.10 -10.72 7.07
N HIS A 196 4.21 -11.87 6.41
CA HIS A 196 5.13 -12.02 5.29
C HIS A 196 4.58 -13.01 4.27
N LEU A 197 5.06 -12.90 3.03
CA LEU A 197 4.71 -13.80 1.94
C LEU A 197 5.94 -14.02 1.06
N LEU A 198 6.22 -15.29 0.76
CA LEU A 198 7.19 -15.63 -0.28
C LEU A 198 6.52 -15.52 -1.65
N VAL A 199 6.95 -14.57 -2.48
CA VAL A 199 6.35 -14.27 -3.78
C VAL A 199 7.40 -13.84 -4.80
N ASP A 200 7.38 -14.46 -5.98
CA ASP A 200 8.20 -14.04 -7.11
C ASP A 200 7.51 -12.90 -7.87
N LEU A 201 7.96 -11.66 -7.70
CA LEU A 201 7.31 -10.49 -8.32
C LEU A 201 7.50 -10.38 -9.84
N SER A 202 8.22 -11.32 -10.48
CA SER A 202 8.38 -11.31 -11.95
C SER A 202 7.15 -11.75 -12.74
N TYR A 203 6.00 -11.98 -12.07
CA TYR A 203 4.70 -12.04 -12.74
C TYR A 203 4.17 -10.65 -13.13
N LEU A 204 4.67 -9.59 -12.51
CA LEU A 204 4.40 -8.21 -12.92
C LEU A 204 5.37 -7.81 -14.06
N PRO A 205 5.03 -6.79 -14.87
CA PRO A 205 5.96 -6.24 -15.86
C PRO A 205 7.28 -5.73 -15.25
N GLU A 206 8.32 -5.58 -16.07
CA GLU A 206 9.62 -5.03 -15.64
C GLU A 206 9.49 -3.63 -15.03
N TRP A 207 8.53 -2.84 -15.52
CA TRP A 207 8.23 -1.50 -15.04
C TRP A 207 6.81 -1.44 -14.49
N VAL A 208 6.68 -1.02 -13.24
CA VAL A 208 5.38 -0.89 -12.55
C VAL A 208 5.19 0.52 -12.02
N GLU A 209 3.95 0.98 -11.99
CA GLU A 209 3.58 2.11 -11.15
C GLU A 209 3.34 1.61 -9.71
N PHE A 210 3.53 2.52 -8.76
CA PHE A 210 3.30 2.23 -7.35
C PHE A 210 2.81 3.48 -6.63
N GLY A 211 2.15 3.26 -5.50
CA GLY A 211 1.64 4.32 -4.64
C GLY A 211 0.45 3.84 -3.83
N PHE A 212 -0.51 4.72 -3.62
CA PHE A 212 -1.68 4.49 -2.79
C PHE A 212 -2.96 4.48 -3.60
N SER A 213 -3.88 3.63 -3.18
CA SER A 213 -5.23 3.54 -3.73
C SER A 213 -6.22 3.30 -2.61
N THR A 214 -7.42 3.86 -2.75
CA THR A 214 -8.54 3.65 -1.83
C THR A 214 -9.84 3.91 -2.57
N ALA A 215 -10.91 3.35 -2.05
CA ALA A 215 -12.24 3.69 -2.44
C ALA A 215 -13.15 3.70 -1.22
N THR A 216 -14.30 4.37 -1.36
CA THR A 216 -15.39 4.33 -0.40
C THR A 216 -16.64 3.78 -1.06
N GLY A 217 -17.54 3.22 -0.26
CA GLY A 217 -18.79 2.62 -0.68
C GLY A 217 -19.98 3.34 -0.05
N SER A 218 -20.92 2.55 0.47
CA SER A 218 -22.01 3.07 1.32
C SER A 218 -21.52 3.48 2.70
N GLY A 219 -20.55 2.73 3.25
CA GLY A 219 -19.66 3.22 4.31
C GLY A 219 -18.53 4.05 3.70
N PHE A 220 -18.03 5.02 4.44
CA PHE A 220 -16.98 5.91 3.98
C PHE A 220 -16.10 6.36 5.13
N GLU A 221 -14.85 6.64 4.80
CA GLU A 221 -13.82 7.13 5.70
C GLU A 221 -12.84 8.01 4.93
N LYS A 222 -12.21 8.93 5.63
CA LYS A 222 -11.15 9.78 5.10
C LYS A 222 -9.83 9.00 5.11
N ASN A 223 -9.16 8.90 3.97
CA ASN A 223 -7.86 8.20 3.85
C ASN A 223 -6.73 9.18 3.51
N ASN A 224 -5.82 9.39 4.46
CA ASN A 224 -4.69 10.31 4.33
C ASN A 224 -3.35 9.58 4.52
N VAL A 225 -2.36 9.91 3.69
CA VAL A 225 -1.00 9.36 3.71
C VAL A 225 0.04 10.48 3.66
#